data_AF-A0A1A8BXL1-F1
#
_entry.id   AF-A0A1A8BXL1-F1
#
_cell.length_a   1.000
_cell.length_b   1.000
_cell.length_c   1.000
_cell.angle_alpha   90.00
_cell.angle_beta   90.00
_cell.angle_gamma   90.00
#
_symmetry.space_group_name_H-M   'P 1'
#
loop_
_entity.id
_entity.type
_entity.pdbx_description
1 polymer ?
#
loop_
_entity_poly.entity_id
_entity_poly.type
_entity_poly.pdbx_seq_one_letter_code
_entity_poly.pdbx_strand_id
1 'polypeptide(L)' 'MNLAVVVEETIILQDLPDLPTAFGFVFGLIYVLNLQYPKDLRYTFETVQKIFMGLGTDLSAR' A
#
# COMPACT_ATOMS: atom_id res chain seq x y z
N MET A 1 2.98 -20.59 5.43
CA MET A 1 3.84 -19.43 5.09
C MET A 1 3.64 -18.41 6.18
N ASN A 2 4.72 -17.84 6.74
CA ASN A 2 4.60 -16.66 7.62
C ASN A 2 4.90 -15.42 6.77
N LEU A 3 4.03 -14.43 6.85
CA LEU A 3 4.14 -13.17 6.12
C LEU A 3 4.31 -12.03 7.13
N ALA A 4 5.27 -11.15 6.84
CA ALA A 4 5.55 -9.99 7.64
C ALA A 4 5.75 -8.77 6.72
N VAL A 5 5.40 -7.60 7.23
CA VAL A 5 5.67 -6.32 6.58
C VAL A 5 6.80 -5.63 7.33
N VAL A 6 7.86 -5.30 6.58
CA VAL A 6 9.05 -4.64 7.08
C VAL A 6 9.14 -3.25 6.47
N VAL A 7 9.33 -2.25 7.31
CA VAL A 7 9.53 -0.85 6.92
C VAL A 7 10.80 -0.36 7.60
N GLU A 8 11.73 0.23 6.83
CA GLU A 8 13.01 0.72 7.34
C GLU A 8 13.71 -0.30 8.26
N GLU A 9 13.82 -1.54 7.77
CA GLU A 9 14.46 -2.68 8.48
C GLU A 9 13.76 -3.12 9.78
N THR A 10 12.60 -2.53 10.10
CA THR A 10 11.81 -2.84 11.27
C THR A 10 10.56 -3.63 10.88
N ILE A 11 10.30 -4.75 11.57
CA ILE A 11 9.07 -5.52 11.40
C ILE A 11 7.92 -4.72 12.04
N ILE A 12 6.98 -4.25 11.22
CA ILE A 12 5.81 -3.50 11.70
C ILE A 12 4.60 -4.42 11.91
N LEU A 13 4.46 -5.43 11.05
CA LEU A 13 3.38 -6.42 11.11
C LEU A 13 3.95 -7.82 10.86
N GLN A 14 3.44 -8.80 11.57
CA GLN A 14 3.84 -10.22 11.47
C GLN A 14 2.61 -11.12 11.53
N ASP A 15 2.80 -12.40 11.22
CA ASP A 15 1.76 -13.43 11.28
C ASP A 15 0.53 -13.10 10.42
N LEU A 16 0.78 -12.48 9.26
CA LEU A 16 -0.29 -12.06 8.34
C LEU A 16 -0.90 -13.26 7.62
N PRO A 17 -2.24 -13.29 7.45
CA PRO A 17 -2.97 -14.46 6.97
C PRO A 17 -2.71 -14.79 5.50
N ASP A 18 -2.49 -13.77 4.67
CA ASP A 18 -2.33 -13.91 3.22
C ASP A 18 -1.63 -12.70 2.59
N LEU A 19 -1.17 -12.88 1.35
CA LEU A 19 -0.42 -11.89 0.60
C LEU A 19 -1.25 -10.65 0.22
N PRO A 20 -2.51 -10.75 -0.26
CA PRO A 20 -3.38 -9.59 -0.44
C PRO A 20 -3.53 -8.72 0.81
N THR A 21 -3.74 -9.35 1.98
CA THR A 21 -3.83 -8.66 3.27
C THR A 21 -2.52 -7.92 3.59
N ALA A 22 -1.38 -8.60 3.47
CA ALA A 22 -0.07 -7.97 3.67
C ALA A 22 0.17 -6.79 2.71
N PHE A 23 -0.23 -6.94 1.45
CA PHE A 23 -0.10 -5.89 0.44
C PHE A 23 -1.00 -4.68 0.77
N GLY A 24 -2.23 -4.90 1.21
CA GLY A 24 -3.11 -3.82 1.69
C GLY A 24 -2.50 -3.03 2.85
N PHE A 25 -1.89 -3.72 3.81
CA PHE A 25 -1.19 -3.07 4.93
C PHE A 25 -0.02 -2.19 4.48
N VAL A 26 0.75 -2.59 3.46
CA VAL A 26 1.84 -1.76 2.93
C VAL A 26 1.32 -0.40 2.47
N PHE A 27 0.21 -0.34 1.75
CA PHE A 27 -0.39 0.93 1.31
C PHE A 27 -0.92 1.77 2.47
N GLY A 28 -1.58 1.14 3.44
CA GLY A 28 -2.02 1.81 4.66
C GLY A 28 -0.85 2.43 5.42
N LEU A 29 0.25 1.69 5.57
CA LEU A 29 1.47 2.14 6.25
C LEU A 29 2.16 3.27 5.49
N ILE A 30 2.26 3.19 4.17
CA ILE A 30 2.83 4.29 3.36
C ILE A 30 2.04 5.59 3.60
N TYR A 31 0.72 5.51 3.70
CA TYR A 31 -0.12 6.67 3.97
C TYR A 31 0.01 7.19 5.41
N VAL A 32 -0.15 6.31 6.41
CA VAL A 32 -0.11 6.67 7.84
C VAL A 32 1.26 7.20 8.27
N LEU A 33 2.34 6.60 7.75
CA LEU A 33 3.72 6.99 8.07
C LEU A 33 4.25 8.06 7.11
N ASN A 34 3.46 8.51 6.13
CA ASN A 34 3.85 9.48 5.10
C ASN A 34 5.17 9.10 4.39
N LEU A 35 5.32 7.82 4.06
CA LEU A 35 6.53 7.31 3.40
C LEU A 35 6.58 7.80 1.96
N GLN A 36 7.79 8.08 1.48
CA GLN A 36 8.02 8.36 0.07
C GLN A 36 7.76 7.10 -0.76
N TYR A 37 6.88 7.19 -1.76
CA TYR A 37 6.72 6.10 -2.72
C TYR A 37 8.03 5.89 -3.51
N PRO A 38 8.41 4.62 -3.76
CA PRO A 38 9.51 4.31 -4.67
C PRO A 38 9.21 4.93 -6.05
N LYS A 39 10.09 5.81 -6.52
CA LYS A 39 9.86 6.58 -7.77
C LYS A 39 9.68 5.66 -8.97
N ASP A 40 10.41 4.55 -9.01
CA ASP A 40 10.37 3.58 -10.10
C ASP A 40 9.04 2.83 -10.19
N LEU A 41 8.30 2.75 -9.08
CA LEU A 41 7.01 2.06 -8.98
C LEU A 41 5.82 3.02 -8.95
N ARG A 42 6.05 4.32 -9.16
CA ARG A 42 5.01 5.36 -9.06
C ARG A 42 3.72 4.98 -9.82
N TYR A 43 3.83 4.49 -11.05
CA TYR A 43 2.68 4.13 -11.87
C TYR A 43 1.96 2.88 -11.38
N THR A 44 2.69 1.92 -10.80
CA THR A 44 2.10 0.73 -10.17
C THR A 44 1.29 1.14 -8.95
N PHE A 45 1.87 1.95 -8.06
CA PHE A 45 1.17 2.47 -6.88
C PHE A 45 -0.07 3.29 -7.27
N GLU A 46 0.06 4.20 -8.24
CA GLU A 46 -1.06 5.00 -8.73
C GLU A 46 -2.19 4.12 -9.31
N THR A 47 -1.84 3.09 -10.08
CA THR A 47 -2.81 2.13 -10.63
C THR A 47 -3.50 1.37 -9.50
N VAL A 48 -2.74 0.91 -8.50
CA VAL A 48 -3.32 0.18 -7.37
C VAL A 48 -4.27 1.06 -6.56
N GLN A 49 -3.86 2.29 -6.27
CA GLN A 49 -4.67 3.26 -5.54
C GLN A 49 -5.96 3.60 -6.29
N LYS A 50 -5.89 3.85 -7.60
CA LYS A 50 -7.06 4.22 -8.40
C LYS A 50 -8.02 3.06 -8.61
N ILE A 51 -7.49 1.88 -8.97
CA ILE A 51 -8.33 0.73 -9.36
C ILE A 51 -8.85 -0.03 -8.15
N PHE A 52 -7.99 -0.27 -7.16
CA PHE A 52 -8.34 -1.15 -6.03
C PHE A 52 -8.74 -0.39 -4.77
N MET A 53 -8.24 0.84 -4.55
CA MET A 53 -8.56 1.65 -3.37
C MET A 53 -9.59 2.75 -3.63
N GLY A 54 -9.94 3.00 -4.89
CA GLY A 54 -10.84 4.10 -5.27
C GLY A 54 -10.29 5.50 -4.93
N LEU A 55 -8.98 5.62 -4.72
CA LEU A 55 -8.34 6.89 -4.39
C LEU A 55 -8.05 7.67 -5.68
N GLY A 56 -8.58 8.89 -5.77
CA GLY A 56 -8.35 9.78 -6.92
C GLY A 56 -9.40 9.67 -8.03
N THR A 57 -10.50 8.94 -7.83
CA THR A 57 -11.71 9.14 -8.64
C THR A 57 -12.43 10.38 -8.14
N ASP A 58 -12.00 11.54 -8.63
CA ASP A 58 -12.81 12.74 -8.51
C ASP A 58 -14.08 12.54 -9.35
N LEU A 59 -15.18 12.20 -8.66
CA LEU A 59 -16.54 12.25 -9.20
C LEU A 59 -17.09 13.70 -9.15
N SER A 60 -16.27 14.76 -9.30
CA SER A 60 -16.80 16.12 -9.52
C SER A 60 -16.98 16.49 -11.00
N ALA A 61 -16.75 15.55 -11.92
CA ALA A 61 -17.27 15.66 -13.28
C ALA A 61 -18.59 14.88 -13.42
N ARG A 62 -19.67 15.38 -12.81
CA ARG A 62 -21.05 15.34 -13.33
C ARG A 62 -22.01 16.16 -12.48
#